data_AF-A0A2B4R1B2-F1
#
_entry.id   AF-A0A2B4R1B2-F1
#
_cell.length_a   1.000
_cell.length_b   1.000
_cell.length_c   1.000
_cell.angle_alpha   90.00
_cell.angle_beta   90.00
_cell.angle_gamma   90.00
#
_symmetry.space_group_name_H-M   'P 1'
#
loop_
_entity.id
_entity.type
_entity.pdbx_description
1 polymer ?
#
loop_
_entity_poly.entity_id
_entity_poly.type
_entity_poly.pdbx_seq_one_letter_code
_entity_poly.pdbx_strand_id
1 'polypeptide(L)'
;MGLSLLKTCEELPVSLVEAKVFLRIDTDEEDMLLQNLIETSVQAVEAYTSCALLTQTWRFTTTGAHAQRLSDQGYIHEGLRSSSSQRCSGIELPKMPFKGLIGSPMICRELPIPEVDAEENEVDGTAVQRYRLDTSSRTARLHVQDGMFDEKSYLVVDFIVGYGDTPEYVPAPLRQGVL
;
A
#
# COMPACT_ATOMS: atom_id res chain seq x y z
N MET A 1 -4.54 5.11 -12.53
CA MET A 1 -4.20 4.61 -11.19
C MET A 1 -3.17 3.52 -11.36
N GLY A 2 -2.00 3.69 -10.78
CA GLY A 2 -0.93 2.69 -10.78
C GLY A 2 -0.58 2.32 -9.35
N LEU A 3 -0.30 1.05 -9.13
CA LEU A 3 0.22 0.55 -7.86
C LEU A 3 1.47 -0.26 -8.20
N SER A 4 2.63 0.18 -7.75
CA SER A 4 3.91 -0.52 -7.94
C SER A 4 4.51 -0.92 -6.59
N LEU A 5 5.08 -2.12 -6.55
CA LEU A 5 5.75 -2.66 -5.38
C LEU A 5 7.19 -2.16 -5.39
N LEU A 6 7.62 -1.46 -4.34
CA LEU A 6 8.98 -0.94 -4.21
C LEU A 6 9.88 -1.89 -3.42
N LYS A 7 9.35 -2.51 -2.37
CA LYS A 7 10.10 -3.42 -1.51
C LYS A 7 9.18 -4.49 -0.92
N THR A 8 9.57 -5.75 -1.06
CA THR A 8 8.99 -6.86 -0.29
C THR A 8 9.79 -7.11 0.98
N CYS A 9 9.16 -7.76 1.95
CA CYS A 9 9.91 -8.49 2.97
C CYS A 9 10.61 -9.68 2.32
N GLU A 10 11.81 -10.02 2.81
CA GLU A 10 12.56 -11.20 2.34
C GLU A 10 12.07 -12.51 3.01
N GLU A 11 11.30 -12.41 4.09
CA GLU A 11 10.73 -13.57 4.78
C GLU A 11 9.40 -14.01 4.15
N LEU A 12 9.08 -15.30 4.30
CA LEU A 12 7.79 -15.87 3.95
C LEU A 12 6.88 -15.94 5.19
N PRO A 13 5.56 -15.70 5.06
CA PRO A 13 4.64 -15.73 6.20
C PRO A 13 4.43 -17.13 6.78
N VAL A 14 4.81 -18.18 6.04
CA VAL A 14 4.81 -19.58 6.46
C VAL A 14 6.14 -20.18 6.02
N SER A 15 6.84 -20.83 6.94
CA SER A 15 8.10 -21.51 6.61
C SER A 15 7.86 -22.87 5.95
N LEU A 16 8.83 -23.36 5.17
CA LEU A 16 8.76 -24.71 4.57
C LEU A 16 8.62 -25.80 5.63
N VAL A 17 9.27 -25.63 6.78
CA VAL A 17 9.20 -26.59 7.90
C VAL A 17 7.78 -26.64 8.47
N GLU A 18 7.14 -25.49 8.69
CA GLU A 18 5.74 -25.44 9.14
C GLU A 18 4.79 -26.10 8.13
N ALA A 19 5.00 -25.85 6.83
CA ALA A 19 4.19 -26.46 5.77
C ALA A 19 4.37 -27.99 5.72
N LYS A 20 5.61 -28.50 5.84
CA LYS A 20 5.89 -29.94 5.91
C LYS A 20 5.21 -30.60 7.10
N VAL A 21 5.27 -29.97 8.27
CA VAL A 21 4.60 -30.47 9.49
C VAL A 21 3.09 -30.52 9.30
N PHE A 22 2.49 -29.51 8.65
CA PHE A 22 1.06 -29.48 8.36
C PHE A 22 0.62 -30.59 7.39
N LEU A 23 1.40 -30.80 6.33
CA LEU A 23 1.12 -31.83 5.30
C LEU A 23 1.60 -33.23 5.70
N ARG A 24 2.33 -33.36 6.82
CA ARG A 24 2.98 -34.60 7.29
C ARG A 24 3.94 -35.20 6.26
N ILE A 25 4.78 -34.34 5.68
CA ILE A 25 5.85 -34.71 4.74
C ILE A 25 7.17 -34.72 5.49
N ASP A 26 7.87 -35.85 5.47
CA ASP A 26 9.18 -36.01 6.12
C ASP A 26 10.36 -35.97 5.10
N THR A 27 10.06 -35.96 3.80
CA THR A 27 11.04 -35.93 2.70
C THR A 27 11.35 -34.51 2.22
N ASP A 28 12.52 -34.32 1.61
CA ASP A 28 12.96 -33.04 1.05
C ASP A 28 12.83 -32.98 -0.49
N GLU A 29 12.27 -34.01 -1.12
CA GLU A 29 12.13 -34.09 -2.59
C GLU A 29 11.13 -33.05 -3.13
N GLU A 30 10.12 -32.70 -2.32
CA GLU A 30 9.03 -31.80 -2.69
C GLU A 30 9.30 -30.33 -2.34
N ASP A 31 10.47 -29.97 -1.82
CA ASP A 31 10.75 -28.62 -1.27
C ASP A 31 10.52 -27.50 -2.27
N MET A 32 10.98 -27.71 -3.51
CA MET A 32 10.76 -26.76 -4.60
C MET A 32 9.27 -26.59 -4.93
N LEU A 33 8.50 -27.68 -4.89
CA LEU A 33 7.06 -27.63 -5.14
C LEU A 33 6.33 -26.92 -4.00
N LEU A 34 6.67 -27.25 -2.75
CA LEU A 34 6.10 -26.61 -1.57
C LEU A 34 6.40 -25.11 -1.54
N GLN A 35 7.61 -24.70 -1.92
CA GLN A 35 7.96 -23.28 -2.01
C GLN A 35 7.09 -22.54 -3.03
N ASN A 36 6.94 -23.07 -4.24
CA ASN A 36 6.08 -22.49 -5.28
C ASN A 36 4.60 -22.44 -4.85
N LEU A 37 4.13 -23.46 -4.13
CA LEU A 37 2.76 -23.50 -3.60
C LEU A 37 2.54 -22.44 -2.53
N ILE A 38 3.48 -22.26 -1.60
CA ILE A 38 3.41 -21.21 -0.58
C ILE A 38 3.39 -19.84 -1.25
N GLU A 39 4.28 -19.57 -2.20
CA GLU A 39 4.33 -18.28 -2.92
C GLU A 39 3.01 -18.00 -3.65
N THR A 40 2.47 -18.98 -4.37
CA THR A 40 1.20 -18.84 -5.07
C THR A 40 0.02 -18.64 -4.10
N SER A 41 0.02 -19.36 -2.97
CA SER A 41 -1.02 -19.26 -1.96
C SER A 41 -1.00 -17.90 -1.26
N VAL A 42 0.20 -17.38 -0.95
CA VAL A 42 0.37 -16.01 -0.43
C VAL A 42 -0.20 -15.00 -1.42
N GLN A 43 0.17 -15.09 -2.70
CA GLN A 43 -0.37 -14.20 -3.73
C GLN A 43 -1.90 -14.27 -3.81
N ALA A 44 -2.48 -15.46 -3.74
CA ALA A 44 -3.93 -15.67 -3.77
C ALA A 44 -4.63 -15.07 -2.53
N VAL A 45 -4.09 -15.30 -1.33
CA VAL A 45 -4.63 -14.77 -0.07
C VAL A 45 -4.53 -13.24 -0.05
N GLU A 46 -3.40 -12.67 -0.44
CA GLU A 46 -3.22 -11.22 -0.52
C GLU A 46 -4.16 -10.58 -1.54
N ALA A 47 -4.35 -11.21 -2.70
CA ALA A 47 -5.28 -10.74 -3.72
C ALA A 47 -6.74 -10.78 -3.25
N TYR A 48 -7.16 -11.86 -2.60
CA TYR A 48 -8.55 -12.03 -2.14
C TYR A 48 -8.89 -11.11 -0.96
N THR A 49 -7.97 -10.97 -0.01
CA THR A 49 -8.18 -10.16 1.19
C THR A 49 -7.86 -8.68 0.98
N SER A 50 -7.21 -8.34 -0.13
CA SER A 50 -6.59 -7.01 -0.36
C SER A 50 -5.67 -6.61 0.80
N CYS A 51 -5.07 -7.58 1.47
CA CYS A 51 -4.11 -7.37 2.55
C CYS A 51 -2.70 -7.72 2.07
N ALA A 52 -1.69 -7.06 2.62
CA ALA A 52 -0.31 -7.52 2.63
C ALA A 52 -0.10 -8.28 3.95
N LEU A 53 0.39 -9.53 3.88
CA LEU A 53 0.62 -10.34 5.08
C LEU A 53 1.83 -9.81 5.84
N LEU A 54 2.96 -9.67 5.15
CA LEU A 54 4.19 -9.10 5.68
C LEU A 54 4.36 -7.64 5.27
N THR A 55 5.28 -6.95 5.94
CA THR A 55 5.60 -5.55 5.61
C THR A 55 6.08 -5.43 4.17
N GLN A 56 5.39 -4.60 3.40
CA GLN A 56 5.72 -4.28 2.02
C GLN A 56 5.63 -2.77 1.82
N THR A 57 6.50 -2.24 0.99
CA THR A 57 6.46 -0.84 0.56
C THR A 57 5.86 -0.75 -0.83
N TRP A 58 4.84 0.08 -0.97
CA TRP A 58 4.12 0.30 -2.21
C TRP A 58 4.14 1.77 -2.60
N ARG A 59 4.14 2.01 -3.90
CA ARG A 59 3.96 3.31 -4.52
C ARG A 59 2.61 3.34 -5.20
N PHE A 60 1.75 4.27 -4.79
CA PHE A 60 0.47 4.53 -5.41
C PHE A 60 0.54 5.82 -6.21
N THR A 61 0.11 5.73 -7.47
CA THR A 61 0.11 6.85 -8.40
C THR A 61 -1.31 7.09 -8.93
N THR A 62 -1.80 8.31 -8.76
CA THR A 62 -3.08 8.77 -9.28
C THR A 62 -2.93 10.02 -10.15
N THR A 63 -3.91 10.29 -11.00
CA THR A 63 -3.95 11.57 -11.74
C THR A 63 -4.29 12.70 -10.77
N GLY A 64 -3.68 13.87 -10.98
CA GLY A 64 -3.94 15.07 -10.19
C GLY A 64 -5.41 15.48 -10.23
N ALA A 65 -6.05 15.39 -11.39
CA ALA A 65 -7.49 15.65 -11.54
C ALA A 65 -8.37 14.71 -10.68
N HIS A 66 -7.95 13.45 -10.49
CA HIS A 66 -8.67 12.52 -9.61
C HIS A 66 -8.39 12.83 -8.13
N ALA A 67 -7.13 13.10 -7.79
CA ALA A 67 -6.74 13.52 -6.45
C ALA A 67 -7.48 14.79 -6.01
N GLN A 68 -7.56 15.81 -6.87
CA GLN A 68 -8.24 17.08 -6.62
C GLN A 68 -9.75 16.88 -6.45
N ARG A 69 -10.40 16.05 -7.29
CA ARG A 69 -11.85 15.78 -7.15
C ARG A 69 -12.22 15.14 -5.81
N LEU A 70 -11.40 14.21 -5.32
CA LEU A 70 -11.65 13.55 -4.03
C LEU A 70 -11.18 14.39 -2.84
N SER A 71 -10.22 15.28 -3.09
CA SER A 71 -9.71 16.25 -2.13
C SER A 71 -10.52 17.53 -2.21
N ASP A 72 -11.74 17.56 -1.64
CA ASP A 72 -12.54 18.79 -1.64
C ASP A 72 -13.08 19.19 -0.24
N GLN A 73 -12.74 20.43 0.13
CA GLN A 73 -13.18 21.33 1.23
C GLN A 73 -13.31 20.82 2.68
N GLY A 74 -13.08 19.55 2.98
CA GLY A 74 -13.07 19.04 4.37
C GLY A 74 -11.87 19.49 5.22
N TYR A 75 -10.93 20.25 4.62
CA TYR A 75 -9.59 20.46 5.18
C TYR A 75 -9.56 21.32 6.47
N ILE A 76 -10.67 21.97 6.88
CA ILE A 76 -10.66 22.93 8.01
C ILE A 76 -11.86 22.91 8.95
N HIS A 77 -12.84 22.01 8.81
CA HIS A 77 -13.98 21.97 9.75
C HIS A 77 -14.12 20.62 10.43
N GLU A 78 -13.48 20.50 11.60
CA GLU A 78 -13.83 19.53 12.64
C GLU A 78 -15.20 19.84 13.30
N GLY A 79 -15.95 20.83 12.78
CA GLY A 79 -17.27 21.22 13.26
C GLY A 79 -18.18 21.70 12.13
N LEU A 80 -19.39 21.13 12.09
CA LEU A 80 -20.45 21.25 11.09
C LEU A 80 -20.22 20.50 9.78
N ARG A 81 -20.83 19.30 9.73
CA ARG A 81 -21.15 18.60 8.47
C ARG A 81 -22.09 19.50 7.67
N SER A 82 -21.59 20.17 6.63
CA SER A 82 -22.48 20.74 5.61
C SER A 82 -23.23 19.57 4.96
N SER A 83 -24.56 19.60 5.04
CA SER A 83 -25.43 18.49 4.64
C SER A 83 -25.48 18.23 3.13
N SER A 84 -24.63 18.91 2.34
CA SER A 84 -24.52 18.75 0.90
C SER A 84 -23.17 18.19 0.42
N SER A 85 -22.11 18.18 1.26
CA SER A 85 -20.78 17.67 0.89
C SER A 85 -20.54 16.22 1.33
N GLN A 86 -21.60 15.41 1.31
CA GLN A 86 -21.62 14.05 1.84
C GLN A 86 -20.99 13.01 0.89
N ARG A 87 -20.06 13.43 0.02
CA ARG A 87 -19.49 12.56 -1.03
C ARG A 87 -17.99 12.70 -1.31
N CYS A 88 -17.26 13.63 -0.69
CA CYS A 88 -15.80 13.68 -0.86
C CYS A 88 -15.12 12.85 0.24
N SER A 89 -15.11 11.53 0.02
CA SER A 89 -14.31 10.56 0.76
C SER A 89 -12.89 10.67 0.22
N GLY A 90 -11.89 10.94 1.08
CA GLY A 90 -10.50 11.14 0.66
C GLY A 90 -9.94 10.00 -0.20
N ILE A 91 -8.76 10.22 -0.78
CA ILE A 91 -8.09 9.26 -1.67
C ILE A 91 -7.80 7.99 -0.88
N GLU A 92 -8.48 6.89 -1.21
CA GLU A 92 -8.27 5.62 -0.53
C GLU A 92 -6.97 4.98 -1.01
N LEU A 93 -6.06 4.73 -0.07
CA LEU A 93 -4.82 4.02 -0.36
C LEU A 93 -5.12 2.52 -0.44
N PRO A 94 -4.68 1.84 -1.52
CA PRO A 94 -4.92 0.42 -1.70
C PRO A 94 -4.07 -0.40 -0.73
N LYS A 95 -4.52 -1.63 -0.44
CA LYS A 95 -3.92 -2.61 0.49
C LYS A 95 -4.02 -2.26 1.97
N MET A 96 -4.13 -3.31 2.79
CA MET A 96 -4.25 -3.28 4.24
C MET A 96 -3.27 -4.28 4.88
N PRO A 97 -3.01 -4.26 6.19
CA PRO A 97 -3.22 -3.13 7.09
C PRO A 97 -2.21 -2.03 6.78
N PHE A 98 -2.66 -0.77 6.86
CA PHE A 98 -1.81 0.39 6.62
C PHE A 98 -0.98 0.71 7.87
N LYS A 99 0.35 0.83 7.71
CA LYS A 99 1.27 1.19 8.80
C LYS A 99 1.61 2.68 8.80
N GLY A 100 1.92 3.25 7.63
CA GLY A 100 2.39 4.64 7.55
C GLY A 100 2.79 5.06 6.14
N LEU A 101 2.98 6.36 5.94
CA LEU A 101 3.57 6.91 4.73
C LEU A 101 5.09 6.92 4.82
N ILE A 102 5.76 6.76 3.68
CA ILE A 102 7.19 7.02 3.54
C ILE A 102 7.34 8.42 2.96
N GLY A 103 7.72 9.36 3.82
CA GLY A 103 7.86 10.75 3.44
C GLY A 103 6.52 11.44 3.15
N SER A 104 6.60 12.58 2.47
CA SER A 104 5.42 13.37 2.09
C SER A 104 4.96 12.99 0.68
N PRO A 105 3.64 12.99 0.40
CA PRO A 105 3.13 12.81 -0.96
C PRO A 105 3.78 13.79 -1.94
N MET A 106 4.05 13.35 -3.17
CA MET A 106 4.70 14.18 -4.20
C MET A 106 3.76 14.40 -5.38
N ILE A 107 3.76 15.62 -5.92
CA ILE A 107 3.07 15.97 -7.16
C ILE A 107 4.10 16.03 -8.28
N CYS A 108 4.01 15.10 -9.23
CA CYS A 108 4.89 15.00 -10.40
C CYS A 108 4.14 15.43 -11.67
N ARG A 109 4.85 15.94 -12.68
CA ARG A 109 4.25 16.33 -13.97
C ARG A 109 4.48 15.30 -15.09
N GLU A 110 5.44 14.40 -14.92
CA GLU A 110 5.73 13.32 -15.85
C GLU A 110 5.70 11.95 -15.15
N LEU A 111 5.23 10.93 -15.87
CA LEU A 111 5.25 9.52 -15.46
C LEU A 111 5.87 8.67 -16.58
N PRO A 112 6.62 7.61 -16.26
CA PRO A 112 6.94 7.12 -14.91
C PRO A 112 7.94 8.03 -14.20
N ILE A 113 7.87 8.08 -12.85
CA ILE A 113 8.96 8.67 -12.06
C ILE A 113 10.19 7.84 -12.41
N PRO A 114 11.30 8.44 -12.86
CA PRO A 114 12.52 7.69 -13.15
C PRO A 114 12.90 6.90 -11.90
N GLU A 115 13.12 5.59 -12.06
CA GLU A 115 13.77 4.78 -11.03
C GLU A 115 15.16 5.38 -10.82
N VAL A 116 15.42 5.83 -9.59
CA VAL A 116 16.61 6.62 -9.26
C VAL A 116 17.83 5.70 -9.31
N ASP A 117 18.49 5.64 -10.47
CA ASP A 117 19.87 5.20 -10.56
C ASP A 117 20.77 6.33 -10.04
N ALA A 118 21.11 6.23 -8.75
CA ALA A 118 22.26 6.76 -7.99
C ALA A 118 23.00 8.09 -8.31
N GLU A 119 22.70 8.88 -9.34
CA GLU A 119 23.41 10.14 -9.61
C GLU A 119 22.41 11.25 -10.00
N GLU A 120 22.22 12.15 -9.04
CA GLU A 120 21.82 13.55 -9.19
C GLU A 120 20.88 13.88 -10.35
N ASN A 121 19.62 13.45 -10.25
CA ASN A 121 18.52 14.21 -10.83
C ASN A 121 17.51 14.53 -9.74
N GLU A 122 17.37 15.83 -9.47
CA GLU A 122 16.36 16.42 -8.61
C GLU A 122 15.01 15.82 -9.02
N VAL A 123 14.37 15.08 -8.11
CA VAL A 123 13.05 14.47 -8.36
C VAL A 123 12.12 15.61 -8.74
N ASP A 124 11.66 15.66 -10.00
CA ASP A 124 10.77 16.71 -10.53
C ASP A 124 9.36 16.51 -9.94
N GLY A 125 9.26 16.75 -8.64
CA GLY A 125 8.15 16.42 -7.78
C GLY A 125 8.03 17.45 -6.67
N THR A 126 6.91 18.17 -6.64
CA THR A 126 6.62 19.10 -5.54
C THR A 126 6.05 18.33 -4.36
N ALA A 127 6.75 18.33 -3.23
CA ALA A 127 6.27 17.69 -2.00
C ALA A 127 5.04 18.43 -1.43
N VAL A 128 3.99 17.68 -1.13
CA VAL A 128 2.78 18.16 -0.49
C VAL A 128 3.03 18.25 1.01
N GLN A 129 3.22 19.47 1.53
CA GLN A 129 3.43 19.67 2.96
C GLN A 129 2.13 19.64 3.78
N ARG A 130 0.98 19.90 3.14
CA ARG A 130 -0.32 20.02 3.79
C ARG A 130 -1.22 18.88 3.35
N TYR A 131 -1.13 17.78 4.09
CA TYR A 131 -2.00 16.62 3.93
C TYR A 131 -2.55 16.17 5.30
N ARG A 132 -3.69 15.46 5.28
CA ARG A 132 -4.28 14.78 6.42
C ARG A 132 -4.43 13.31 6.05
N LEU A 133 -3.97 12.46 6.93
CA LEU A 133 -4.12 11.01 6.81
C LEU A 133 -5.15 10.54 7.84
N ASP A 134 -6.19 9.85 7.36
CA ASP A 134 -7.17 9.19 8.19
C ASP A 134 -6.92 7.67 8.16
N THR A 135 -6.47 7.13 9.30
CA THR A 135 -6.23 5.69 9.51
C THR A 135 -7.31 5.03 10.36
N SER A 136 -8.35 5.77 10.76
CA SER A 136 -9.45 5.22 11.59
C SER A 136 -10.38 4.31 10.80
N SER A 137 -10.42 4.51 9.48
CA SER A 137 -11.18 3.68 8.55
C SER A 137 -10.42 2.40 8.20
N ARG A 138 -11.16 1.38 7.73
CA ARG A 138 -10.57 0.10 7.29
C ARG A 138 -9.51 0.30 6.20
N THR A 139 -9.76 1.20 5.24
CA THR A 139 -8.78 1.72 4.28
C THR A 139 -8.21 3.03 4.79
N ALA A 140 -6.91 3.23 4.63
CA ALA A 140 -6.31 4.54 4.90
C ALA A 140 -6.75 5.55 3.84
N ARG A 141 -7.15 6.74 4.28
CA ARG A 141 -7.60 7.82 3.38
C ARG A 141 -6.67 9.00 3.47
N LEU A 142 -6.17 9.44 2.31
CA LEU A 142 -5.34 10.62 2.17
C LEU A 142 -6.19 11.79 1.70
N HIS A 143 -6.14 12.88 2.45
CA HIS A 143 -6.71 14.16 2.09
C HIS A 143 -5.58 15.14 1.85
N VAL A 144 -5.47 15.65 0.63
CA VAL A 144 -4.48 16.66 0.28
C VAL A 144 -5.17 18.02 0.31
N GLN A 145 -4.55 19.05 0.91
CA GLN A 145 -5.03 20.41 0.71
C GLN A 145 -4.86 20.75 -0.77
N ASP A 146 -5.89 21.35 -1.40
CA ASP A 146 -5.91 21.77 -2.81
C ASP A 146 -4.51 22.23 -3.26
N GLY A 147 -3.81 21.27 -3.86
CA GLY A 147 -2.44 21.42 -4.32
C GLY A 147 -2.48 22.05 -5.70
N MET A 148 -1.35 22.53 -6.19
CA MET A 148 -1.20 22.99 -7.58
C MET A 148 -1.29 21.81 -8.56
N PHE A 149 -2.39 21.06 -8.52
CA PHE A 149 -2.70 19.99 -9.45
C PHE A 149 -3.03 20.62 -10.79
N ASP A 150 -2.13 20.49 -11.73
CA ASP A 150 -2.40 20.80 -13.13
C ASP A 150 -3.13 19.62 -13.79
N GLU A 151 -3.79 19.82 -14.94
CA GLU A 151 -4.51 18.76 -15.67
C GLU A 151 -3.62 17.57 -16.03
N LYS A 152 -2.30 17.81 -16.15
CA LYS A 152 -1.27 16.82 -16.46
C LYS A 152 -0.45 16.36 -15.25
N SER A 153 -0.80 16.79 -14.06
CA SER A 153 -0.10 16.38 -12.84
C SER A 153 -0.53 14.99 -12.38
N TYR A 154 0.34 14.34 -11.60
CA TYR A 154 0.11 13.05 -10.96
C TYR A 154 0.48 13.17 -9.48
N LEU A 155 -0.33 12.58 -8.62
CA LEU A 155 -0.01 12.43 -7.20
C LEU A 155 0.62 11.05 -6.99
N VAL A 156 1.78 11.06 -6.36
CA VAL A 156 2.56 9.89 -6.00
C VAL A 156 2.61 9.80 -4.48
N VAL A 157 2.31 8.63 -3.95
CA VAL A 157 2.31 8.33 -2.52
C VAL A 157 3.07 7.04 -2.29
N ASP A 158 4.16 7.11 -1.53
CA ASP A 158 4.88 5.93 -1.06
C ASP A 158 4.41 5.60 0.36
N PHE A 159 4.04 4.34 0.59
CA PHE A 159 3.45 3.91 1.86
C PHE A 159 3.78 2.46 2.20
N ILE A 160 3.70 2.16 3.49
CA ILE A 160 4.00 0.86 4.07
C ILE A 160 2.69 0.20 4.48
N VAL A 161 2.52 -1.04 4.05
CA VAL A 161 1.43 -1.94 4.46
C VAL A 161 2.00 -3.23 5.02
N GLY A 162 1.21 -3.96 5.78
CA GLY A 162 1.56 -5.28 6.31
C GLY A 162 1.42 -5.37 7.82
N TYR A 163 1.22 -6.57 8.34
CA TYR A 163 1.04 -6.77 9.78
C TYR A 163 2.37 -6.64 10.55
N GLY A 164 3.47 -7.10 9.96
CA GLY A 164 4.79 -7.14 10.58
C GLY A 164 5.87 -7.62 9.64
N ASP A 165 7.12 -7.50 10.07
CA ASP A 165 8.27 -8.01 9.32
C ASP A 165 8.47 -9.51 9.54
N THR A 166 7.90 -10.07 10.62
CA THR A 166 8.00 -11.49 10.96
C THR A 166 6.63 -12.20 10.84
N PRO A 167 6.60 -13.52 10.59
CA PRO A 167 5.38 -14.33 10.51
C PRO A 167 4.48 -14.28 11.74
N GLU A 168 5.03 -13.99 12.91
CA GLU A 168 4.30 -13.96 14.18
C GLU A 168 3.27 -12.82 14.26
N TYR A 169 3.52 -11.72 13.54
CA TYR A 169 2.58 -10.60 13.46
C TYR A 169 1.40 -10.90 12.54
N VAL A 170 1.50 -11.89 11.66
CA VAL A 170 0.42 -12.27 10.74
C VAL A 170 -0.67 -12.98 11.54
N PRO A 171 -1.95 -12.53 11.48
CA PRO A 171 -3.04 -13.18 12.17
C PRO A 171 -3.12 -14.68 11.85
N ALA A 172 -3.21 -15.51 12.90
CA ALA A 172 -3.24 -16.97 12.76
C ALA A 172 -4.25 -17.50 11.72
N PRO A 173 -5.48 -16.94 11.58
CA PRO A 173 -6.42 -17.38 10.55
C PRO A 173 -5.93 -17.12 9.12
N LEU A 174 -5.21 -16.02 8.88
CA LEU A 174 -4.64 -15.71 7.57
C LEU A 174 -3.44 -16.61 7.28
N ARG A 175 -2.60 -16.84 8.28
CA ARG A 175 -1.46 -17.77 8.18
C ARG A 175 -1.94 -19.20 7.89
N GLN A 176 -3.02 -19.62 8.53
CA GLN A 176 -3.65 -20.92 8.27
C GLN A 176 -4.33 -20.97 6.89
N GLY A 177 -4.82 -19.85 6.35
CA GLY A 177 -5.42 -19.82 5.01
C GLY A 177 -4.39 -19.93 3.87
N VAL A 178 -3.10 -19.79 4.17
CA VAL A 178 -1.99 -20.02 3.23
C VAL A 178 -1.60 -21.51 3.16
N LEU A 179 -1.87 -22.28 4.22
CA LEU A 179 -1.61 -23.72 4.36
C LEU A 179 -2.78 -24.56 3.81
#